data_AF-A0A7W5UTQ4-F1
#
_entry.id   AF-A0A7W5UTQ4-F1
#
_cell.length_a   1.000
_cell.length_b   1.000
_cell.length_c   1.000
_cell.angle_alpha   90.00
_cell.angle_beta   90.00
_cell.angle_gamma   90.00
#
_symmetry.space_group_name_H-M   'P 1'
#
loop_
_entity.id
_entity.type
_entity.pdbx_description
1 polymer ?
#
loop_
_entity_poly.entity_id
_entity_poly.type
_entity_poly.pdbx_seq_one_letter_code
_entity_poly.pdbx_strand_id
1 'polypeptide(L)'
;MTLTIAAFWPPPPHETTVARYREIADAGIDLVLTGNYLNDTVIIGHALSCADEAGLEVLVASDPRVEVLMRDLDPGEEQTRALIGRVIDDYRGHRSFRGISLMDEPLPDRFERLATGVSVVRSLGRLAYVNLFPSHATGPYDAYVGDFVSTVRPALLSFDRYPFLSSGEDAGYFADLATIRDHAARAGVPAWMYVQTLAYDGHRAPTAAEIAWQVNTALAYGYTGVQYFTYWTPDPSRGEGF
;
A
#
# COMPACT_ATOMS: atom_id res chain seq x y z
N MET A 1 -19.54 -6.51 -1.82
CA MET A 1 -18.12 -6.13 -1.66
C MET A 1 -17.42 -6.47 -2.96
N THR A 2 -16.66 -5.54 -3.52
CA THR A 2 -15.86 -5.76 -4.73
C THR A 2 -14.44 -6.07 -4.29
N LEU A 3 -13.84 -7.14 -4.80
CA LEU A 3 -12.42 -7.46 -4.60
C LEU A 3 -11.59 -6.41 -5.34
N THR A 4 -10.50 -5.94 -4.73
CA THR A 4 -9.49 -5.11 -5.39
C THR A 4 -8.21 -5.89 -5.53
N ILE A 5 -7.70 -5.98 -6.75
CA ILE A 5 -6.40 -6.58 -7.05
C ILE A 5 -5.44 -5.43 -7.32
N ALA A 6 -4.41 -5.30 -6.49
CA ALA A 6 -3.43 -4.25 -6.61
C ALA A 6 -2.03 -4.81 -6.83
N ALA A 7 -1.12 -3.97 -7.33
CA ALA A 7 0.29 -4.29 -7.35
C ALA A 7 1.14 -3.09 -6.96
N PHE A 8 2.14 -3.33 -6.12
CA PHE A 8 3.12 -2.33 -5.74
C PHE A 8 4.35 -2.43 -6.64
N TRP A 9 5.07 -1.32 -6.74
CA TRP A 9 6.30 -1.23 -7.51
C TRP A 9 6.08 -1.42 -9.02
N PRO A 10 5.43 -0.46 -9.68
CA PRO A 10 5.23 -0.48 -11.13
C PRO A 10 6.57 -0.40 -11.87
N PRO A 11 6.56 -0.45 -13.22
CA PRO A 11 7.76 -0.21 -14.02
C PRO A 11 8.49 1.08 -13.60
N PRO A 12 9.84 1.11 -13.67
CA PRO A 12 10.61 2.30 -13.38
C PRO A 12 10.35 3.39 -14.45
N PRO A 13 10.75 4.66 -14.23
CA PRO A 13 10.37 5.78 -15.08
C PRO A 13 10.67 5.60 -16.58
N HIS A 14 11.75 4.90 -16.93
CA HIS A 14 12.12 4.65 -18.33
C HIS A 14 11.29 3.54 -19.02
N GLU A 15 10.58 2.72 -18.24
CA GLU A 15 9.66 1.67 -18.70
C GLU A 15 8.18 2.06 -18.47
N THR A 16 7.91 3.21 -17.84
CA THR A 16 6.56 3.77 -17.66
C THR A 16 5.98 4.20 -19.00
N THR A 17 5.27 3.27 -19.65
CA THR A 17 4.61 3.46 -20.94
C THR A 17 3.17 2.99 -20.89
N VAL A 18 2.32 3.52 -21.77
CA VAL A 18 0.93 3.07 -21.93
C VAL A 18 0.87 1.57 -22.22
N ALA A 19 1.79 1.03 -23.03
CA ALA A 19 1.83 -0.40 -23.34
C ALA A 19 2.08 -1.26 -22.09
N ARG A 20 3.08 -0.91 -21.27
CA ARG A 20 3.36 -1.62 -20.01
C ARG A 20 2.22 -1.49 -19.01
N TYR A 21 1.55 -0.34 -18.95
CA TYR A 21 0.38 -0.16 -18.08
C TYR A 21 -0.84 -0.93 -18.58
N ARG A 22 -1.02 -1.09 -19.90
CA ARG A 22 -2.04 -2.01 -20.44
C ARG A 22 -1.76 -3.46 -20.07
N GLU A 23 -0.50 -3.89 -20.05
CA GLU A 23 -0.17 -5.24 -19.59
C GLU A 23 -0.52 -5.49 -18.12
N ILE A 24 -0.34 -4.48 -17.25
CA ILE A 24 -0.81 -4.53 -15.86
C ILE A 24 -2.33 -4.73 -15.82
N ALA A 25 -3.07 -3.92 -16.59
CA ALA A 25 -4.54 -4.01 -16.66
C ALA A 25 -5.03 -5.34 -17.22
N ASP A 26 -4.41 -5.82 -18.30
CA ASP A 26 -4.74 -7.08 -18.97
C ASP A 26 -4.45 -8.30 -18.09
N ALA A 27 -3.53 -8.18 -17.12
CA ALA A 27 -3.29 -9.17 -16.07
C ALA A 27 -4.40 -9.21 -15.00
N GLY A 28 -5.39 -8.31 -15.07
CA GLY A 28 -6.50 -8.23 -14.12
C GLY A 28 -6.17 -7.45 -12.84
N ILE A 29 -5.12 -6.63 -12.85
CA ILE A 29 -4.82 -5.71 -11.75
C ILE A 29 -5.67 -4.46 -11.91
N ASP A 30 -6.37 -4.05 -10.85
CA ASP A 30 -7.26 -2.87 -10.84
C ASP A 30 -6.49 -1.59 -10.47
N LEU A 31 -5.52 -1.72 -9.55
CA LEU A 31 -4.86 -0.60 -8.87
C LEU A 31 -3.34 -0.79 -8.83
N VAL A 32 -2.60 0.28 -9.16
CA VAL A 32 -1.15 0.34 -8.96
C VAL A 32 -0.83 1.25 -7.78
N LEU A 33 0.00 0.78 -6.87
CA LEU A 33 0.62 1.62 -5.84
C LEU A 33 1.98 2.07 -6.36
N THR A 34 2.19 3.39 -6.50
CA THR A 34 3.46 3.91 -7.03
C THR A 34 4.64 3.51 -6.14
N GLY A 35 5.85 3.63 -6.67
CA GLY A 35 7.10 3.24 -6.03
C GLY A 35 8.19 3.28 -7.09
N ASN A 36 9.25 2.48 -6.97
CA ASN A 36 10.22 2.26 -8.06
C ASN A 36 10.72 3.55 -8.76
N TYR A 37 11.11 4.56 -7.95
CA TYR A 37 11.61 5.87 -8.43
C TYR A 37 10.56 6.79 -9.07
N LEU A 38 9.26 6.48 -8.95
CA LEU A 38 8.18 7.43 -9.22
C LEU A 38 7.99 8.31 -7.98
N ASN A 39 8.92 9.26 -7.75
CA ASN A 39 9.03 10.02 -6.51
C ASN A 39 9.05 11.55 -6.70
N ASP A 40 8.50 12.04 -7.81
CA ASP A 40 8.25 13.47 -8.03
C ASP A 40 6.99 13.67 -8.86
N THR A 41 6.44 14.88 -8.80
CA THR A 41 5.16 15.23 -9.42
C THR A 41 5.16 15.05 -10.95
N VAL A 42 6.29 15.25 -11.63
CA VAL A 42 6.39 15.09 -13.09
C VAL A 42 6.35 13.62 -13.47
N ILE A 43 7.18 12.79 -12.83
CA ILE A 43 7.23 11.35 -13.11
C ILE A 43 5.91 10.68 -12.71
N ILE A 44 5.35 11.03 -11.54
CA ILE A 44 4.05 10.52 -11.08
C ILE A 44 2.94 10.98 -12.04
N GLY A 45 2.94 12.22 -12.50
CA GLY A 45 1.97 12.72 -13.48
C GLY A 45 2.04 11.99 -14.82
N HIS A 46 3.24 11.64 -15.29
CA HIS A 46 3.43 10.80 -16.47
C HIS A 46 2.87 9.38 -16.28
N ALA A 47 3.13 8.76 -15.13
CA ALA A 47 2.57 7.45 -14.77
C ALA A 47 1.03 7.47 -14.70
N LEU A 48 0.45 8.51 -14.10
CA LEU A 48 -1.00 8.71 -14.04
C LEU A 48 -1.61 8.91 -15.43
N SER A 49 -0.92 9.62 -16.33
CA SER A 49 -1.34 9.77 -17.74
C SER A 49 -1.34 8.43 -18.47
N CYS A 50 -0.31 7.59 -18.24
CA CYS A 50 -0.29 6.24 -18.81
C CYS A 50 -1.43 5.38 -18.26
N ALA A 51 -1.72 5.47 -16.96
CA ALA A 51 -2.83 4.77 -16.32
C ALA A 51 -4.20 5.24 -16.81
N ASP A 52 -4.37 6.54 -17.07
CA ASP A 52 -5.61 7.11 -17.65
C ASP A 52 -5.96 6.50 -19.01
N GLU A 53 -4.94 6.18 -19.83
CA GLU A 53 -5.08 5.53 -21.13
C GLU A 53 -5.21 4.00 -21.06
N ALA A 54 -4.66 3.39 -20.02
CA ALA A 54 -4.73 1.95 -19.78
C ALA A 54 -6.01 1.52 -19.05
N GLY A 55 -6.71 2.45 -18.40
CA GLY A 55 -7.90 2.14 -17.59
C GLY A 55 -7.56 1.61 -16.20
N LEU A 56 -6.39 1.99 -15.65
CA LEU A 56 -5.93 1.60 -14.31
C LEU A 56 -6.18 2.68 -13.28
N GLU A 57 -6.48 2.29 -12.04
CA GLU A 57 -6.38 3.19 -10.90
C GLU A 57 -4.92 3.26 -10.39
N VAL A 58 -4.57 4.38 -9.76
CA VAL A 58 -3.26 4.63 -9.16
C VAL A 58 -3.42 5.23 -7.78
N LEU A 59 -2.78 4.61 -6.79
CA LEU A 59 -2.53 5.17 -5.48
C LEU A 59 -1.09 5.72 -5.45
N VAL A 60 -0.95 7.02 -5.20
CA VAL A 60 0.36 7.68 -5.13
C VAL A 60 0.99 7.43 -3.76
N ALA A 61 2.02 6.60 -3.70
CA ALA A 61 2.64 6.17 -2.45
C ALA A 61 4.00 6.80 -2.11
N SER A 62 4.60 7.56 -3.04
CA SER A 62 5.97 8.09 -2.88
C SER A 62 6.08 9.58 -3.23
N ASP A 63 5.04 10.38 -2.96
CA ASP A 63 5.18 11.83 -3.07
C ASP A 63 6.03 12.35 -1.89
N PRO A 64 7.22 12.92 -2.14
CA PRO A 64 8.17 13.26 -1.09
C PRO A 64 7.64 14.33 -0.13
N ARG A 65 6.66 15.14 -0.57
CA ARG A 65 6.04 16.16 0.29
C ARG A 65 5.15 15.50 1.34
N VAL A 66 4.47 14.41 0.99
CA VAL A 66 3.65 13.62 1.93
C VAL A 66 4.55 12.84 2.86
N GLU A 67 5.60 12.19 2.34
CA GLU A 67 6.57 11.44 3.15
C GLU A 67 7.19 12.32 4.25
N VAL A 68 7.71 13.50 3.88
CA VAL A 68 8.28 14.46 4.85
C VAL A 68 7.23 14.94 5.84
N LEU A 69 6.00 15.22 5.39
CA LEU A 69 4.92 15.68 6.26
C LEU A 69 4.50 14.59 7.26
N MET A 70 4.49 13.32 6.87
CA MET A 70 4.12 12.24 7.79
C MET A 70 5.28 11.84 8.70
N ARG A 71 6.52 11.87 8.21
CA ARG A 71 7.70 11.42 8.98
C ARG A 71 8.31 12.52 9.85
N ASP A 72 8.59 13.69 9.29
CA ASP A 72 9.57 14.63 9.84
C ASP A 72 8.98 15.99 10.24
N LEU A 73 7.85 16.39 9.66
CA LEU A 73 7.30 17.73 9.82
C LEU A 73 5.89 17.71 10.43
N ASP A 74 5.71 18.35 11.58
CA ASP A 74 4.38 18.60 12.16
C ASP A 74 4.07 20.10 12.17
N PRO A 75 3.44 20.63 11.12
CA PRO A 75 3.16 22.05 11.03
C PRO A 75 1.77 22.41 11.61
N GLY A 76 1.09 21.47 12.27
CA GLY A 76 -0.29 21.60 12.72
C GLY A 76 -1.33 21.34 11.62
N GLU A 77 -2.60 21.20 12.02
CA GLU A 77 -3.69 20.75 11.14
C GLU A 77 -3.92 21.67 9.93
N GLU A 78 -3.96 22.99 10.12
CA GLU A 78 -4.25 23.95 9.04
C GLU A 78 -3.20 23.88 7.92
N GLN A 79 -1.92 23.90 8.30
CA GLN A 79 -0.82 23.81 7.34
C GLN A 79 -0.72 22.41 6.72
N THR A 80 -1.01 21.36 7.49
CA THR A 80 -1.12 19.98 6.98
C THR A 80 -2.20 19.89 5.91
N ARG A 81 -3.38 20.46 6.17
CA ARG A 81 -4.48 20.54 5.20
C ARG A 81 -4.07 21.27 3.94
N ALA A 82 -3.43 22.43 4.07
CA ALA A 82 -2.99 23.22 2.93
C ALA A 82 -1.93 22.48 2.07
N LEU A 83 -0.98 21.79 2.72
CA LEU A 83 0.06 21.00 2.04
C LEU A 83 -0.52 19.80 1.29
N ILE A 84 -1.32 18.97 1.96
CA ILE A 84 -1.98 17.81 1.34
C ILE A 84 -2.93 18.27 0.23
N GLY A 85 -3.63 19.39 0.41
CA GLY A 85 -4.49 19.97 -0.61
C GLY A 85 -3.72 20.25 -1.91
N ARG A 86 -2.56 20.90 -1.82
CA ARG A 86 -1.68 21.15 -2.98
C ARG A 86 -1.23 19.85 -3.66
N VAL A 87 -0.84 18.85 -2.88
CA VAL A 87 -0.44 17.53 -3.42
C VAL A 87 -1.59 16.90 -4.19
N ILE A 88 -2.80 16.88 -3.62
CA ILE A 88 -3.98 16.31 -4.29
C ILE A 88 -4.33 17.09 -5.55
N ASP A 89 -4.23 18.42 -5.54
CA ASP A 89 -4.54 19.26 -6.69
C ASP A 89 -3.63 18.97 -7.89
N ASP A 90 -2.35 18.64 -7.65
CA ASP A 90 -1.41 18.26 -8.72
C ASP A 90 -1.86 16.99 -9.48
N TYR A 91 -2.56 16.07 -8.81
CA TYR A 91 -2.97 14.77 -9.38
C TYR A 91 -4.46 14.70 -9.73
N ARG A 92 -5.28 15.63 -9.23
CA ARG A 92 -6.76 15.59 -9.33
C ARG A 92 -7.28 15.58 -10.77
N GLY A 93 -6.51 16.08 -11.73
CA GLY A 93 -6.85 16.06 -13.15
C GLY A 93 -6.84 14.67 -13.80
N HIS A 94 -6.16 13.70 -13.18
CA HIS A 94 -6.09 12.33 -13.67
C HIS A 94 -7.29 11.51 -13.18
N ARG A 95 -7.93 10.78 -14.09
CA ARG A 95 -9.06 9.89 -13.76
C ARG A 95 -8.59 8.68 -12.97
N SER A 96 -7.37 8.21 -13.26
CA SER A 96 -6.67 7.13 -12.59
C SER A 96 -6.33 7.45 -11.14
N PHE A 97 -6.24 8.73 -10.75
CA PHE A 97 -5.82 9.10 -9.40
C PHE A 97 -6.85 8.71 -8.33
N ARG A 98 -6.52 7.66 -7.57
CA ARG A 98 -7.39 7.08 -6.55
C ARG A 98 -7.18 7.69 -5.17
N GLY A 99 -5.93 7.97 -4.81
CA GLY A 99 -5.58 8.47 -3.49
C GLY A 99 -4.08 8.45 -3.22
N ILE A 100 -3.73 8.62 -1.96
CA ILE A 100 -2.36 8.82 -1.48
C ILE A 100 -2.05 7.83 -0.36
N SER A 101 -0.87 7.19 -0.41
CA SER A 101 -0.27 6.54 0.76
C SER A 101 0.32 7.60 1.67
N LEU A 102 -0.07 7.58 2.94
CA LEU A 102 0.47 8.49 3.94
C LEU A 102 1.74 7.94 4.56
N MET A 103 1.77 6.64 4.89
CA MET A 103 2.91 6.04 5.55
C MET A 103 2.91 4.54 5.38
N ASP A 104 4.11 4.00 5.23
CA ASP A 104 4.39 2.58 5.35
C ASP A 104 4.90 2.32 6.78
N GLU A 105 4.38 1.26 7.39
CA GLU A 105 4.77 0.74 8.68
C GLU A 105 4.97 1.80 9.79
N PRO A 106 3.88 2.47 10.23
CA PRO A 106 4.00 3.52 11.23
C PRO A 106 4.21 2.98 12.64
N LEU A 107 5.10 3.62 13.39
CA LEU A 107 5.18 3.48 14.85
C LEU A 107 3.97 4.15 15.53
N PRO A 108 3.55 3.69 16.73
CA PRO A 108 2.39 4.25 17.43
C PRO A 108 2.46 5.76 17.70
N ASP A 109 3.66 6.31 17.89
CA ASP A 109 3.89 7.75 18.10
C ASP A 109 3.61 8.61 16.84
N ARG A 110 3.29 7.98 15.70
CA ARG A 110 2.85 8.66 14.46
C ARG A 110 1.33 8.63 14.27
N PHE A 111 0.57 7.89 15.08
CA PHE A 111 -0.86 7.67 14.81
C PHE A 111 -1.71 8.93 14.84
N GLU A 112 -1.50 9.86 15.78
CA GLU A 112 -2.25 11.13 15.82
C GLU A 112 -2.01 12.00 14.57
N ARG A 113 -0.77 12.02 14.09
CA ARG A 113 -0.41 12.71 12.84
C ARG A 113 -1.09 12.06 11.64
N LEU A 114 -1.10 10.72 11.59
CA LEU A 114 -1.81 9.97 10.56
C LEU A 114 -3.32 10.19 10.61
N ALA A 115 -3.92 10.28 11.80
CA ALA A 115 -5.34 10.58 11.94
C ALA A 115 -5.69 11.93 11.29
N THR A 116 -4.82 12.93 11.46
CA THR A 116 -4.95 14.24 10.80
C THR A 116 -4.83 14.10 9.28
N GLY A 117 -3.79 13.42 8.78
CA GLY A 117 -3.59 13.19 7.36
C GLY A 117 -4.76 12.43 6.69
N VAL A 118 -5.22 11.35 7.32
CA VAL A 118 -6.36 10.53 6.88
C VAL A 118 -7.64 11.37 6.84
N SER A 119 -7.90 12.17 7.89
CA SER A 119 -9.05 13.08 7.92
C SER A 119 -9.02 14.10 6.77
N VAL A 120 -7.87 14.72 6.52
CA VAL A 120 -7.69 15.70 5.44
C VAL A 120 -7.88 15.05 4.07
N VAL A 121 -7.16 13.97 3.75
CA VAL A 121 -7.26 13.29 2.44
C VAL A 121 -8.69 12.82 2.17
N ARG A 122 -9.35 12.24 3.18
CA ARG A 122 -10.76 11.83 3.10
C ARG A 122 -11.70 13.01 2.85
N SER A 123 -11.48 14.15 3.51
CA SER A 123 -12.29 15.36 3.30
C SER A 123 -12.17 15.93 1.87
N LEU A 124 -11.09 15.58 1.18
CA LEU A 124 -10.84 15.94 -0.23
C LEU A 124 -11.32 14.86 -1.22
N GLY A 125 -12.07 13.87 -0.74
CA GLY A 125 -12.71 12.84 -1.56
C GLY A 125 -11.77 11.79 -2.11
N ARG A 126 -10.60 11.59 -1.49
CA ARG A 126 -9.57 10.64 -1.93
C ARG A 126 -9.33 9.54 -0.90
N LEU A 127 -8.79 8.42 -1.36
CA LEU A 127 -8.37 7.33 -0.48
C LEU A 127 -7.09 7.72 0.27
N ALA A 128 -7.13 7.66 1.60
CA ALA A 128 -5.96 7.74 2.45
C ALA A 128 -5.53 6.31 2.80
N TYR A 129 -4.37 5.90 2.34
CA TYR A 129 -3.83 4.57 2.55
C TYR A 129 -2.68 4.60 3.55
N VAL A 130 -2.61 3.57 4.40
CA VAL A 130 -1.53 3.33 5.34
C VAL A 130 -1.32 1.82 5.38
N ASN A 131 -0.05 1.39 5.32
CA ASN A 131 0.30 -0.01 5.47
C ASN A 131 0.91 -0.24 6.86
N LEU A 132 0.50 -1.29 7.55
CA LEU A 132 0.88 -1.56 8.93
C LEU A 132 2.04 -2.56 9.01
N PHE A 133 2.83 -2.45 10.07
CA PHE A 133 3.81 -3.48 10.42
C PHE A 133 3.15 -4.85 10.65
N PRO A 134 3.87 -5.96 10.41
CA PRO A 134 3.53 -7.28 10.94
C PRO A 134 3.85 -7.42 12.43
N SER A 135 3.27 -8.42 13.10
CA SER A 135 3.40 -8.57 14.56
C SER A 135 4.84 -8.72 15.07
N HIS A 136 5.76 -9.25 14.27
CA HIS A 136 7.15 -9.44 14.68
C HIS A 136 7.94 -8.11 14.78
N ALA A 137 7.42 -7.02 14.20
CA ALA A 137 8.05 -5.69 14.21
C ALA A 137 7.38 -4.73 15.22
N THR A 138 6.44 -5.23 16.04
CA THR A 138 5.63 -4.39 16.93
C THR A 138 5.63 -4.92 18.37
N GLY A 139 4.93 -4.22 19.26
CA GLY A 139 4.54 -4.77 20.56
C GLY A 139 3.42 -5.81 20.43
N PRO A 140 2.56 -5.97 21.44
CA PRO A 140 1.38 -6.82 21.34
C PRO A 140 0.52 -6.41 20.13
N TYR A 141 0.40 -7.30 19.14
CA TYR A 141 -0.14 -6.93 17.83
C TYR A 141 -1.61 -6.51 17.88
N ASP A 142 -2.42 -7.18 18.70
CA ASP A 142 -3.82 -6.82 18.92
C ASP A 142 -3.98 -5.37 19.42
N ALA A 143 -3.09 -4.95 20.34
CA ALA A 143 -3.08 -3.58 20.84
C ALA A 143 -2.60 -2.60 19.76
N TYR A 144 -1.53 -2.93 19.03
CA TYR A 144 -1.03 -2.09 17.93
C TYR A 144 -2.09 -1.81 16.87
N VAL A 145 -2.78 -2.85 16.39
CA VAL A 145 -3.85 -2.70 15.38
C VAL A 145 -5.07 -1.99 15.97
N GLY A 146 -5.46 -2.31 17.21
CA GLY A 146 -6.59 -1.66 17.89
C GLY A 146 -6.36 -0.17 18.12
N ASP A 147 -5.18 0.22 18.56
CA ASP A 147 -4.77 1.61 18.77
C ASP A 147 -4.77 2.35 17.42
N PHE A 148 -4.22 1.74 16.37
CA PHE A 148 -4.25 2.32 15.02
C PHE A 148 -5.68 2.58 14.54
N VAL A 149 -6.56 1.57 14.61
CA VAL A 149 -7.96 1.69 14.18
C VAL A 149 -8.69 2.79 14.95
N SER A 150 -8.52 2.83 16.28
CA SER A 150 -9.25 3.76 17.14
C SER A 150 -8.79 5.21 16.95
N THR A 151 -7.49 5.45 16.79
CA THR A 151 -6.91 6.78 16.58
C THR A 151 -7.08 7.23 15.13
N VAL A 152 -6.60 6.44 14.16
CA VAL A 152 -6.47 6.86 12.75
C VAL A 152 -7.79 6.80 11.99
N ARG A 153 -8.70 5.90 12.38
CA ARG A 153 -10.01 5.67 11.73
C ARG A 153 -9.86 5.52 10.20
N PRO A 154 -9.09 4.52 9.75
CA PRO A 154 -8.70 4.35 8.35
C PRO A 154 -9.88 3.91 7.47
N ALA A 155 -9.74 4.03 6.15
CA ALA A 155 -10.76 3.57 5.19
C ALA A 155 -10.66 2.06 4.89
N LEU A 156 -9.51 1.45 5.17
CA LEU A 156 -9.19 0.02 5.06
C LEU A 156 -8.02 -0.30 6.01
N LEU A 157 -7.82 -1.57 6.34
CA LEU A 157 -6.59 -2.05 6.96
C LEU A 157 -5.72 -2.76 5.93
N SER A 158 -4.45 -2.41 5.88
CA SER A 158 -3.44 -3.07 5.05
C SER A 158 -2.22 -3.40 5.89
N PHE A 159 -1.58 -4.51 5.58
CA PHE A 159 -0.29 -4.93 6.13
C PHE A 159 0.39 -5.90 5.15
N ASP A 160 1.67 -6.15 5.37
CA ASP A 160 2.42 -7.22 4.71
C ASP A 160 3.02 -8.19 5.72
N ARG A 161 2.99 -9.47 5.36
CA ARG A 161 3.70 -10.55 6.05
C ARG A 161 3.87 -11.70 5.09
N TYR A 162 5.11 -12.09 4.83
CA TYR A 162 5.41 -13.00 3.74
C TYR A 162 5.76 -14.40 4.28
N PRO A 163 5.02 -15.45 3.86
CA PRO A 163 5.10 -16.74 4.54
C PRO A 163 6.30 -17.60 4.13
N PHE A 164 6.92 -17.36 2.96
CA PHE A 164 7.91 -18.27 2.39
C PHE A 164 9.34 -17.81 2.63
N LEU A 165 9.90 -18.31 3.73
CA LEU A 165 11.28 -18.07 4.13
C LEU A 165 12.25 -18.95 3.33
N SER A 166 13.53 -18.55 3.27
CA SER A 166 14.62 -19.36 2.71
C SER A 166 14.81 -20.68 3.47
N SER A 167 14.35 -20.75 4.72
CA SER A 167 14.31 -21.96 5.53
C SER A 167 13.00 -22.04 6.29
N GLY A 168 12.05 -22.84 5.78
CA GLY A 168 10.76 -23.07 6.41
C GLY A 168 9.71 -22.02 6.04
N GLU A 169 8.73 -21.84 6.92
CA GLU A 169 7.60 -20.93 6.74
C GLU A 169 7.45 -20.03 7.98
N ASP A 170 6.92 -18.83 7.79
CA ASP A 170 6.64 -17.92 8.91
C ASP A 170 5.38 -18.37 9.68
N ALA A 171 5.61 -18.91 10.87
CA ALA A 171 4.55 -19.41 11.76
C ALA A 171 3.54 -18.33 12.22
N GLY A 172 3.87 -17.04 12.15
CA GLY A 172 2.95 -15.97 12.53
C GLY A 172 2.06 -15.47 11.39
N TYR A 173 2.24 -15.94 10.15
CA TYR A 173 1.46 -15.50 8.98
C TYR A 173 -0.05 -15.56 9.22
N PHE A 174 -0.55 -16.71 9.68
CA PHE A 174 -1.98 -16.91 9.92
C PHE A 174 -2.52 -16.11 11.11
N ALA A 175 -1.70 -15.90 12.14
CA ALA A 175 -2.10 -15.16 13.33
C ALA A 175 -2.31 -13.67 13.01
N ASP A 176 -1.44 -13.09 12.18
CA ASP A 176 -1.57 -11.71 11.74
C ASP A 176 -2.77 -11.54 10.81
N LEU A 177 -2.96 -12.47 9.86
CA LEU A 177 -4.15 -12.48 8.99
C LEU A 177 -5.45 -12.47 9.81
N ALA A 178 -5.52 -13.30 10.86
CA ALA A 178 -6.67 -13.36 11.76
C ALA A 178 -6.88 -12.04 12.51
N THR A 179 -5.80 -11.49 13.07
CA THR A 179 -5.85 -10.26 13.89
C THR A 179 -6.31 -9.06 13.06
N ILE A 180 -5.68 -8.82 11.92
CA ILE A 180 -6.07 -7.72 11.02
C ILE A 180 -7.52 -7.88 10.56
N ARG A 181 -7.94 -9.10 10.22
CA ARG A 181 -9.29 -9.37 9.76
C ARG A 181 -10.35 -9.07 10.83
N ASP A 182 -10.10 -9.47 12.07
CA ASP A 182 -11.01 -9.24 13.20
C ASP A 182 -11.18 -7.75 13.49
N HIS A 183 -10.08 -6.99 13.55
CA HIS A 183 -10.12 -5.53 13.69
C HIS A 183 -10.84 -4.84 12.52
N ALA A 184 -10.57 -5.26 11.28
CA ALA A 184 -11.27 -4.73 10.11
C ALA A 184 -12.79 -5.02 10.15
N ALA A 185 -13.19 -6.22 10.59
CA ALA A 185 -14.60 -6.57 10.80
C ALA A 185 -15.27 -5.66 11.83
N ARG A 186 -14.63 -5.49 13.00
CA ARG A 186 -15.16 -4.64 14.09
C ARG A 186 -15.30 -3.18 13.68
N ALA A 187 -14.35 -2.67 12.88
CA ALA A 187 -14.37 -1.31 12.35
C ALA A 187 -15.28 -1.13 11.11
N GLY A 188 -15.74 -2.22 10.50
CA GLY A 188 -16.57 -2.17 9.29
C GLY A 188 -15.82 -1.72 8.03
N VAL A 189 -14.51 -2.00 7.95
CA VAL A 189 -13.65 -1.59 6.82
C VAL A 189 -13.07 -2.81 6.08
N PRO A 190 -12.68 -2.67 4.80
CA PRO A 190 -11.94 -3.70 4.06
C PRO A 190 -10.61 -4.07 4.73
N ALA A 191 -10.21 -5.35 4.59
CA ALA A 191 -8.87 -5.83 4.93
C ALA A 191 -8.11 -6.20 3.65
N TRP A 192 -6.88 -5.70 3.55
CA TRP A 192 -5.96 -5.84 2.43
C TRP A 192 -4.64 -6.48 2.93
N MET A 193 -3.98 -7.25 2.08
CA MET A 193 -2.70 -7.89 2.41
C MET A 193 -1.77 -7.97 1.19
N TYR A 194 -0.46 -8.02 1.43
CA TYR A 194 0.54 -8.20 0.39
C TYR A 194 0.95 -9.66 0.12
N VAL A 195 0.89 -10.05 -1.15
CA VAL A 195 1.28 -11.37 -1.67
C VAL A 195 2.76 -11.35 -2.01
N GLN A 196 3.52 -12.32 -1.49
CA GLN A 196 4.91 -12.55 -1.87
C GLN A 196 4.99 -13.02 -3.33
N THR A 197 5.78 -12.36 -4.18
CA THR A 197 6.00 -12.80 -5.58
C THR A 197 7.45 -13.10 -5.94
N LEU A 198 8.40 -12.73 -5.07
CA LEU A 198 9.83 -12.83 -5.35
C LEU A 198 10.64 -13.27 -4.12
N ALA A 199 11.90 -13.63 -4.37
CA ALA A 199 12.91 -13.79 -3.32
C ALA A 199 13.47 -12.42 -2.93
N TYR A 200 13.75 -12.23 -1.65
CA TYR A 200 14.42 -11.04 -1.08
C TYR A 200 14.74 -11.34 0.39
N ASP A 201 15.67 -10.63 1.02
CA ASP A 201 16.00 -10.69 2.46
C ASP A 201 15.54 -11.94 3.25
N GLY A 202 16.16 -13.09 3.03
CA GLY A 202 15.84 -14.32 3.77
C GLY A 202 14.52 -15.02 3.37
N HIS A 203 13.90 -14.60 2.28
CA HIS A 203 12.70 -15.16 1.65
C HIS A 203 13.03 -15.80 0.29
N ARG A 204 12.36 -16.91 -0.03
CA ARG A 204 12.51 -17.60 -1.32
C ARG A 204 11.46 -17.14 -2.32
N ALA A 205 11.74 -17.34 -3.62
CA ALA A 205 10.73 -17.13 -4.64
C ALA A 205 9.61 -18.19 -4.48
N PRO A 206 8.32 -17.78 -4.41
CA PRO A 206 7.21 -18.72 -4.40
C PRO A 206 6.93 -19.27 -5.79
N THR A 207 6.38 -20.48 -5.83
CA THR A 207 5.80 -21.06 -7.05
C THR A 207 4.45 -20.42 -7.37
N ALA A 208 3.94 -20.61 -8.59
CA ALA A 208 2.60 -20.15 -8.96
C ALA A 208 1.49 -20.74 -8.06
N ALA A 209 1.64 -22.01 -7.63
CA ALA A 209 0.72 -22.65 -6.70
C ALA A 209 0.72 -21.99 -5.32
N GLU A 210 1.89 -21.55 -4.85
CA GLU A 210 2.07 -20.85 -3.58
C GLU A 210 1.53 -19.41 -3.63
N ILE A 211 1.67 -18.73 -4.76
CA ILE A 211 1.01 -17.43 -4.99
C ILE A 211 -0.52 -17.61 -4.95
N ALA A 212 -1.05 -18.61 -5.66
CA ALA A 212 -2.48 -18.92 -5.63
C ALA A 212 -2.95 -19.29 -4.21
N TRP A 213 -2.14 -20.03 -3.45
CA TRP A 213 -2.43 -20.39 -2.07
C TRP A 213 -2.52 -19.15 -1.16
N GLN A 214 -1.60 -18.19 -1.26
CA GLN A 214 -1.67 -16.94 -0.50
C GLN A 214 -2.97 -16.18 -0.79
N VAL A 215 -3.31 -16.01 -2.07
CA VAL A 215 -4.55 -15.32 -2.50
C VAL A 215 -5.79 -16.04 -1.96
N ASN A 216 -5.90 -17.36 -2.16
CA ASN A 216 -7.07 -18.11 -1.69
C ASN A 216 -7.16 -18.14 -0.16
N THR A 217 -6.02 -18.11 0.55
CA THR A 217 -5.98 -17.99 2.01
C THR A 217 -6.54 -16.65 2.45
N ALA A 218 -6.10 -15.54 1.83
CA ALA A 218 -6.63 -14.21 2.11
C ALA A 218 -8.16 -14.15 1.90
N LEU A 219 -8.63 -14.69 0.77
CA LEU A 219 -10.06 -14.74 0.45
C LEU A 219 -10.85 -15.58 1.46
N ALA A 220 -10.29 -16.71 1.94
CA ALA A 220 -10.93 -17.55 2.95
C ALA A 220 -11.06 -16.85 4.32
N TYR A 221 -10.10 -15.99 4.67
CA TYR A 221 -10.19 -15.10 5.85
C TYR A 221 -11.16 -13.92 5.61
N GLY A 222 -11.60 -13.69 4.37
CA GLY A 222 -12.52 -12.60 4.02
C GLY A 222 -11.84 -11.27 3.75
N TYR A 223 -10.58 -11.30 3.31
CA TYR A 223 -9.91 -10.13 2.74
C TYR A 223 -10.58 -9.75 1.42
N THR A 224 -10.63 -8.45 1.15
CA THR A 224 -11.20 -7.90 -0.09
C THR A 224 -10.21 -7.06 -0.88
N GLY A 225 -8.94 -7.08 -0.48
CA GLY A 225 -7.83 -6.56 -1.27
C GLY A 225 -6.63 -7.48 -1.20
N VAL A 226 -6.00 -7.72 -2.35
CA VAL A 226 -4.72 -8.43 -2.47
C VAL A 226 -3.75 -7.55 -3.23
N GLN A 227 -2.52 -7.44 -2.75
CA GLN A 227 -1.52 -6.53 -3.29
C GLN A 227 -0.25 -7.31 -3.64
N TYR A 228 0.16 -7.36 -4.90
CA TYR A 228 1.38 -8.09 -5.26
C TYR A 228 2.63 -7.25 -4.90
N PHE A 229 3.45 -7.76 -3.99
CA PHE A 229 4.82 -7.28 -3.76
C PHE A 229 5.76 -8.25 -4.46
N THR A 230 6.26 -7.92 -5.65
CA THR A 230 6.10 -6.68 -6.44
C THR A 230 5.60 -6.97 -7.85
N TYR A 231 5.16 -5.94 -8.59
CA TYR A 231 4.92 -6.05 -10.04
C TYR A 231 6.24 -6.10 -10.81
N TRP A 232 7.10 -5.11 -10.60
CA TRP A 232 8.43 -5.05 -11.21
C TRP A 232 9.48 -5.50 -10.20
N THR A 233 10.37 -6.41 -10.60
CA THR A 233 11.46 -6.84 -9.73
C THR A 233 12.37 -5.65 -9.38
N PRO A 234 12.58 -5.32 -8.09
CA PRO A 234 13.46 -4.23 -7.70
C PRO A 234 14.89 -4.43 -8.18
N ASP A 235 15.61 -3.33 -8.39
CA ASP A 235 17.03 -3.37 -8.70
C ASP A 235 17.82 -3.87 -7.47
N PRO A 236 18.72 -4.86 -7.60
CA PRO A 236 19.53 -5.37 -6.49
C PRO A 236 20.33 -4.29 -5.74
N SER A 237 20.65 -3.17 -6.41
CA SER A 237 21.36 -2.04 -5.81
C SER A 237 20.54 -1.26 -4.78
N ARG A 238 19.24 -1.53 -4.64
CA ARG A 238 18.36 -0.81 -3.72
C ARG A 238 18.52 -1.21 -2.25
N GLY A 239 19.28 -2.27 -1.96
CA GLY A 239 19.27 -2.90 -0.64
C GLY A 239 18.05 -3.81 -0.48
N GLU A 240 17.97 -4.53 0.65
CA GLU A 240 17.00 -5.61 0.93
C GLU A 240 17.29 -6.96 0.25
N GLY A 241 18.47 -7.13 -0.35
CA GLY A 241 18.97 -8.45 -0.77
C GLY A 241 18.15 -9.13 -1.88
N PHE A 242 17.58 -8.33 -2.80
CA PHE A 242 16.93 -8.77 -4.04
C PHE A 242 17.91 -9.41 -5.03
#